data_AF-A0A7M7KTL9-F1
#
_entry.id   AF-A0A7M7KTL9-F1
#
_cell.length_a   1.000
_cell.length_b   1.000
_cell.length_c   1.000
_cell.angle_alpha   90.00
_cell.angle_beta   90.00
_cell.angle_gamma   90.00
#
_symmetry.space_group_name_H-M   'P 1'
#
loop_
_entity.id
_entity.type
_entity.pdbx_description
1 polymer ?
#
loop_
_entity_poly.entity_id
_entity_poly.type
_entity_poly.pdbx_seq_one_letter_code
_entity_poly.pdbx_strand_id
1 'polypeptide(L)'
;MIRCCEWICWFLCGRSRKASQIKKDIRKINSVMLELSCRLETLEQTRKCQEIVVNMYTRQLVIIERYSADKGYEQSMSGLTEQKRRICDAYKKAKSELDEIVSKQISTKKEYDTSQQEVANLADLLQHLQAEPTTGAQ
;
A
#
# COMPACT_ATOMS: atom_id res chain seq x y z
N MET A 1 -7.24 30.73 -6.03
CA MET A 1 -6.67 30.49 -4.69
C MET A 1 -5.72 29.30 -4.78
N ILE A 2 -4.41 29.55 -4.79
CA ILE A 2 -3.38 28.49 -4.90
C ILE A 2 -2.66 28.41 -3.55
N ARG A 3 -2.93 27.35 -2.78
CA ARG A 3 -2.21 26.97 -1.55
C ARG A 3 -1.11 25.96 -1.90
N CYS A 4 -0.10 26.36 -2.67
CA CYS A 4 1.04 25.49 -3.03
C CYS A 4 2.40 25.95 -2.48
N CYS A 5 2.47 27.05 -1.72
CA CYS A 5 3.76 27.59 -1.29
C CYS A 5 4.17 27.28 0.16
N GLU A 6 3.39 26.53 0.95
CA GLU A 6 3.78 26.28 2.35
C GLU A 6 4.90 25.23 2.46
N TRP A 7 4.92 24.17 1.65
CA TRP A 7 5.94 23.12 1.77
C TRP A 7 7.30 23.50 1.16
N ILE A 8 7.32 24.24 0.05
CA ILE A 8 8.57 24.70 -0.57
C ILE A 8 9.20 25.87 0.23
N CYS A 9 8.39 26.73 0.85
CA CYS A 9 8.91 27.76 1.76
C CYS A 9 9.58 27.15 3.01
N TRP A 10 9.17 25.96 3.47
CA TRP A 10 9.86 25.24 4.53
C TRP A 10 11.27 24.76 4.13
N PHE A 11 11.53 24.54 2.84
CA PHE A 11 12.84 24.15 2.32
C PHE A 11 13.81 25.35 2.28
N LEU A 12 13.34 26.54 1.89
CA LEU A 12 14.19 27.76 1.83
C LEU A 12 14.42 28.40 3.21
N CYS A 13 13.54 28.17 4.19
CA CYS A 13 13.77 28.53 5.60
C CYS A 13 14.64 27.49 6.36
N GLY A 14 15.22 26.50 5.66
CA GLY A 14 16.04 25.43 6.25
C GLY A 14 17.32 25.88 6.96
N ARG A 15 17.77 27.13 6.77
CA ARG A 15 18.95 27.69 7.45
C ARG A 15 18.80 27.93 8.95
N SER A 16 17.63 27.69 9.55
CA SER A 16 17.46 27.84 11.02
C SER A 16 16.79 26.67 11.74
N ARG A 17 16.69 25.47 11.15
CA ARG A 17 16.27 24.30 11.95
C ARG A 17 17.40 23.89 12.87
N LYS A 18 17.21 24.08 14.17
CA LYS A 18 18.14 23.56 15.20
C LYS A 18 18.26 22.04 15.05
N ALA A 19 19.45 21.49 15.23
CA ALA A 19 19.70 20.05 15.22
C ALA A 19 18.74 19.25 16.13
N SER A 20 18.31 19.83 17.25
CA SER A 20 17.33 19.24 18.16
C SER A 20 15.93 19.10 17.56
N GLN A 21 15.51 20.01 16.67
CA GLN A 21 14.24 19.92 15.97
C GLN A 21 14.28 18.85 14.87
N ILE A 22 15.37 18.78 14.10
CA ILE A 22 15.56 17.74 13.08
C ILE A 22 15.53 16.35 13.70
N LYS A 23 16.19 16.15 14.86
CA LYS A 23 16.10 14.90 15.63
C LYS A 23 14.68 14.56 16.12
N LYS A 24 13.83 15.57 16.36
CA LYS A 24 12.42 15.32 16.70
C LYS A 24 11.62 14.93 15.46
N ASP A 25 11.86 15.61 14.33
CA ASP A 25 11.18 15.33 13.06
C ASP A 25 11.50 13.91 12.57
N ILE A 26 12.79 13.51 12.58
CA ILE A 26 13.21 12.13 12.25
C ILE A 26 12.48 11.09 13.13
N ARG A 27 12.38 11.32 14.45
CA ARG A 27 11.66 10.40 15.35
C ARG A 27 10.18 10.27 15.02
N LYS A 28 9.53 11.38 14.65
CA LYS A 28 8.12 11.37 14.24
C LYS A 28 7.94 10.59 12.94
N ILE A 29 8.78 10.84 11.94
CA ILE A 29 8.69 10.13 10.66
C ILE A 29 8.97 8.64 10.85
N ASN A 30 9.96 8.26 11.67
CA ASN A 30 10.21 6.86 12.02
C ASN A 30 9.00 6.19 12.68
N SER A 31 8.26 6.90 13.53
CA SER A 31 7.00 6.38 14.11
C SER A 31 5.97 6.10 13.02
N VAL A 32 5.79 7.02 12.07
CA VAL A 32 4.89 6.83 10.93
C VAL A 32 5.35 5.67 10.05
N MET A 33 6.65 5.55 9.79
CA MET A 33 7.21 4.42 9.02
C MET A 33 6.94 3.07 9.69
N LEU A 34 6.98 2.98 11.03
CA LEU A 34 6.62 1.76 11.75
C LEU A 34 5.15 1.40 11.53
N GLU A 35 4.24 2.38 11.63
CA GLU A 35 2.81 2.17 11.35
C GLU A 35 2.57 1.72 9.90
N LEU A 36 3.23 2.36 8.94
CA LEU A 36 3.17 1.99 7.52
C LEU A 36 3.71 0.58 7.27
N SER A 37 4.79 0.18 7.96
CA SER A 37 5.35 -1.18 7.87
C SER A 37 4.35 -2.23 8.37
N CYS A 38 3.73 -2.00 9.54
CA CYS A 38 2.69 -2.90 10.06
C CYS A 38 1.49 -2.99 9.12
N ARG A 39 1.10 -1.87 8.51
CA ARG A 39 0.02 -1.83 7.52
C ARG A 39 0.36 -2.62 6.25
N LEU A 40 1.60 -2.51 5.76
CA LEU A 40 2.07 -3.29 4.61
C LEU A 40 2.03 -4.80 4.88
N GLU A 41 2.44 -5.24 6.05
CA GLU A 41 2.37 -6.65 6.46
C GLU A 41 0.92 -7.15 6.51
N THR A 42 0.03 -6.35 7.10
CA THR A 42 -1.40 -6.66 7.16
C THR A 42 -2.02 -6.77 5.77
N LEU A 43 -1.71 -5.83 4.87
CA LEU A 43 -2.19 -5.85 3.49
C LEU A 43 -1.64 -7.07 2.72
N GLU A 44 -0.39 -7.45 2.95
CA GLU A 44 0.22 -8.62 2.32
C GLU A 44 -0.46 -9.93 2.75
N GLN A 45 -0.75 -10.10 4.03
CA GLN A 45 -1.49 -11.27 4.52
C GLN A 45 -2.93 -11.28 3.97
N THR A 46 -3.60 -10.12 3.99
CA THR A 46 -4.95 -9.97 3.44
C THR A 46 -4.99 -10.32 1.95
N ARG A 47 -3.99 -9.86 1.17
CA ARG A 47 -3.84 -10.17 -0.25
C ARG A 47 -3.74 -11.67 -0.49
N LYS A 48 -2.87 -12.37 0.23
CA LYS A 48 -2.70 -13.83 0.12
C LYS A 48 -4.00 -14.58 0.42
N CYS A 49 -4.71 -14.19 1.47
CA CYS A 49 -6.01 -14.78 1.79
C CYS A 49 -7.02 -14.57 0.65
N GLN A 50 -7.08 -13.35 0.09
CA GLN A 50 -8.00 -13.05 -1.01
C GLN A 50 -7.62 -13.77 -2.31
N GLU A 51 -6.33 -13.94 -2.60
CA GLU A 51 -5.85 -14.75 -3.73
C GLU A 51 -6.33 -16.21 -3.62
N ILE A 52 -6.32 -16.78 -2.42
CA ILE A 52 -6.88 -18.13 -2.18
C ILE A 52 -8.37 -18.16 -2.53
N VAL A 53 -9.15 -17.19 -2.08
CA VAL A 53 -10.59 -17.10 -2.37
C VAL A 53 -10.86 -17.00 -3.87
N VAL A 54 -10.14 -16.12 -4.58
CA VAL A 54 -10.25 -15.98 -6.05
C VAL A 54 -9.91 -17.29 -6.76
N ASN A 55 -8.85 -17.98 -6.31
CA ASN A 55 -8.46 -19.28 -6.87
C ASN A 55 -9.50 -20.37 -6.60
N MET A 56 -10.15 -20.35 -5.43
CA MET A 56 -11.24 -21.28 -5.10
C MET A 56 -12.43 -21.11 -6.06
N TYR A 57 -12.88 -19.87 -6.30
CA TYR A 57 -13.97 -19.63 -7.25
C TYR A 57 -13.58 -19.99 -8.68
N THR A 58 -12.34 -19.71 -9.09
CA THR A 58 -11.83 -20.10 -10.41
C THR A 58 -11.91 -21.62 -10.60
N ARG A 59 -11.50 -22.40 -9.60
CA ARG A 59 -11.60 -23.87 -9.64
C ARG A 59 -13.06 -24.34 -9.70
N GLN A 60 -13.96 -23.73 -8.93
CA GLN A 60 -15.39 -24.09 -8.98
C GLN A 60 -16.00 -23.82 -10.36
N LEU A 61 -15.64 -22.71 -11.01
CA LEU A 61 -16.10 -22.40 -12.37
C LEU A 61 -15.62 -23.45 -13.38
N VAL A 62 -14.34 -23.83 -13.33
CA VAL A 62 -13.78 -24.89 -14.19
C VAL A 62 -14.52 -26.22 -13.99
N ILE A 63 -14.83 -26.58 -12.74
CA ILE A 63 -15.57 -27.81 -12.43
C ILE A 63 -16.96 -27.76 -13.05
N ILE A 64 -17.69 -26.65 -12.89
CA ILE A 64 -19.04 -26.49 -13.46
C ILE A 64 -19.01 -26.56 -14.98
N GLU A 65 -18.03 -25.91 -15.61
CA GLU A 65 -17.87 -25.94 -17.07
C GLU A 65 -17.63 -27.34 -17.60
N ARG A 66 -16.80 -28.14 -16.93
CA ARG A 66 -16.59 -29.55 -17.28
C ARG A 66 -17.87 -30.36 -17.11
N TYR A 67 -18.57 -30.21 -15.98
CA TYR A 67 -19.83 -30.92 -15.75
C TYR A 67 -20.90 -30.58 -16.78
N SER A 68 -21.00 -29.30 -17.20
CA SER A 68 -21.93 -28.87 -18.24
C SER A 68 -21.57 -29.42 -19.63
N ALA A 69 -20.29 -29.62 -19.93
CA ALA A 69 -19.85 -30.23 -21.19
C ALA A 69 -20.12 -31.74 -21.23
N ASP A 70 -19.99 -32.43 -20.09
CA ASP A 70 -20.13 -33.89 -20.01
C ASP A 70 -21.59 -34.38 -19.93
N LYS A 71 -22.54 -33.53 -19.49
CA LYS A 71 -23.94 -33.93 -19.28
C LYS A 71 -24.92 -33.14 -20.16
N GLY A 72 -25.34 -33.75 -21.27
CA GLY A 72 -26.39 -33.25 -22.17
C GLY A 72 -27.84 -33.41 -21.69
N TYR A 73 -28.14 -33.20 -20.39
CA TYR A 73 -29.50 -33.36 -19.82
C TYR A 73 -30.11 -32.01 -19.41
N GLU A 74 -31.18 -31.58 -20.10
CA GLU A 74 -31.80 -30.25 -19.96
C GLU A 74 -32.30 -29.90 -18.55
N GLN A 75 -32.81 -30.85 -17.76
CA GLN A 75 -33.36 -30.58 -16.42
C GLN A 75 -32.30 -30.28 -15.35
N SER A 76 -31.06 -30.76 -15.51
CA SER A 76 -29.95 -30.41 -14.60
C SER A 76 -29.23 -29.13 -15.00
N MET A 77 -29.48 -28.59 -16.20
CA MET A 77 -28.77 -27.44 -16.75
C MET A 77 -29.23 -26.10 -16.17
N SER A 78 -30.49 -25.95 -15.77
CA SER A 78 -31.00 -24.69 -15.19
C SER A 78 -30.38 -24.40 -13.82
N GLY A 79 -30.29 -25.40 -12.94
CA GLY A 79 -29.65 -25.30 -11.64
C GLY A 79 -28.13 -25.04 -11.74
N LEU A 80 -27.45 -25.73 -12.65
CA LEU A 80 -26.03 -25.50 -12.92
C LEU A 80 -25.77 -24.10 -13.50
N THR A 81 -26.65 -23.59 -14.35
CA THR A 81 -26.55 -22.22 -14.90
C THR A 81 -26.70 -21.16 -13.82
N GLU A 82 -27.67 -21.32 -12.92
CA GLU A 82 -27.86 -20.43 -11.77
C GLU A 82 -26.63 -20.46 -10.84
N GLN A 83 -26.12 -21.66 -10.53
CA GLN A 83 -24.93 -21.82 -9.71
C GLN A 83 -23.70 -21.19 -10.37
N LYS A 84 -23.50 -21.39 -11.68
CA LYS A 84 -22.43 -20.75 -12.45
C LYS A 84 -22.51 -19.24 -12.34
N ARG A 85 -23.71 -18.66 -12.51
CA ARG A 85 -23.92 -17.21 -12.39
C ARG A 85 -23.51 -16.69 -11.02
N ARG A 86 -23.97 -17.33 -9.95
CA ARG A 86 -23.64 -16.93 -8.56
C ARG A 86 -22.14 -16.99 -8.28
N ILE A 87 -21.47 -18.04 -8.75
CA ILE A 87 -20.01 -18.18 -8.56
C ILE A 87 -19.26 -17.17 -9.41
N CYS A 88 -19.70 -16.88 -10.63
CA CYS A 88 -19.14 -15.81 -11.46
C CYS A 88 -19.25 -14.45 -10.77
N ASP A 89 -20.40 -14.13 -10.16
CA ASP A 89 -20.60 -12.86 -9.47
C ASP A 89 -19.73 -12.78 -8.20
N ALA A 90 -19.64 -13.87 -7.44
CA ALA A 90 -18.75 -13.96 -6.28
C ALA A 90 -17.27 -13.84 -6.68
N TYR A 91 -16.86 -14.48 -7.78
CA TYR A 91 -15.52 -14.35 -8.36
C TYR A 91 -15.20 -12.91 -8.73
N LYS A 92 -16.10 -12.23 -9.45
CA LYS A 92 -15.90 -10.83 -9.87
C LYS A 92 -15.75 -9.93 -8.65
N LYS A 93 -16.59 -10.10 -7.64
CA LYS A 93 -16.50 -9.36 -6.39
C LYS A 93 -15.16 -9.61 -5.69
N ALA A 94 -14.79 -10.88 -5.50
CA ALA A 94 -13.54 -11.25 -4.84
C ALA A 94 -12.31 -10.72 -5.60
N LYS A 95 -12.36 -10.70 -6.93
CA LYS A 95 -11.31 -10.17 -7.79
C LYS A 95 -11.19 -8.65 -7.65
N SER A 96 -12.31 -7.92 -7.65
CA SER A 96 -12.34 -6.48 -7.39
C SER A 96 -11.74 -6.13 -6.04
N GLU A 97 -12.11 -6.87 -4.98
CA GLU A 97 -11.55 -6.69 -3.64
C GLU A 97 -10.04 -6.94 -3.60
N LEU A 98 -9.55 -7.97 -4.31
CA LEU A 98 -8.12 -8.25 -4.44
C LEU A 98 -7.38 -7.08 -5.10
N ASP A 99 -7.93 -6.56 -6.20
CA ASP A 99 -7.32 -5.45 -6.93
C ASP A 99 -7.29 -4.17 -6.07
N GLU A 100 -8.33 -3.92 -5.26
CA GLU A 100 -8.33 -2.84 -4.26
C GLU A 100 -7.25 -3.01 -3.18
N ILE A 101 -7.06 -4.24 -2.66
CA ILE A 101 -6.01 -4.54 -1.67
C ILE A 101 -4.63 -4.27 -2.28
N VAL A 102 -4.40 -4.72 -3.51
CA VAL A 102 -3.15 -4.47 -4.24
C VAL A 102 -2.92 -2.97 -4.44
N SER A 103 -3.95 -2.22 -4.84
CA SER A 103 -3.84 -0.76 -4.98
C SER A 103 -3.48 -0.08 -3.65
N LYS A 104 -4.10 -0.50 -2.53
CA LYS A 104 -3.77 0.01 -1.19
C LYS A 104 -2.35 -0.34 -0.76
N GLN A 105 -1.86 -1.53 -1.12
CA GLN A 105 -0.49 -1.95 -0.82
C GLN A 105 0.53 -1.09 -1.59
N ILE A 106 0.27 -0.84 -2.87
CA ILE A 106 1.12 0.03 -3.70
C ILE A 106 1.16 1.46 -3.15
N SER A 107 0.01 2.04 -2.80
CA SER A 107 -0.02 3.41 -2.25
C SER A 107 0.69 3.50 -0.90
N THR A 108 0.44 2.54 0.01
CA THR A 108 1.10 2.49 1.33
C THR A 108 2.60 2.32 1.18
N LYS A 109 3.06 1.48 0.23
CA LYS A 109 4.49 1.30 -0.03
C LYS A 109 5.13 2.59 -0.53
N LYS A 110 4.48 3.31 -1.44
CA LYS A 110 4.96 4.59 -1.93
C LYS A 110 5.09 5.63 -0.81
N GLU A 111 4.14 5.68 0.12
CA GLU A 111 4.21 6.54 1.31
C GLU A 111 5.37 6.15 2.23
N TYR A 112 5.59 4.84 2.43
CA TYR A 112 6.73 4.33 3.20
C TYR A 112 8.06 4.73 2.57
N ASP A 113 8.23 4.49 1.26
CA ASP A 113 9.45 4.79 0.52
C ASP A 113 9.73 6.31 0.53
N THR A 114 8.68 7.14 0.41
CA THR A 114 8.79 8.60 0.52
C THR A 114 9.23 9.03 1.92
N SER A 115 8.65 8.44 2.97
CA SER A 115 9.02 8.72 4.36
C SER A 115 10.47 8.31 4.63
N GLN A 116 10.91 7.18 4.08
CA GLN A 116 12.29 6.71 4.18
C GLN A 116 13.27 7.70 3.54
N GLN A 117 12.93 8.23 2.35
CA GLN A 117 13.75 9.26 1.69
C GLN A 117 13.79 10.56 2.51
N GLU A 118 12.68 10.96 3.13
CA GLU A 118 12.64 12.16 3.98
C GLU A 118 13.55 12.00 5.22
N VAL A 119 13.55 10.83 5.85
CA VAL A 119 14.48 10.52 6.95
C VAL A 119 15.93 10.61 6.51
N ALA A 120 16.27 10.07 5.33
CA ALA A 120 17.62 10.16 4.77
C ALA A 120 18.03 11.63 4.56
N ASN A 121 17.18 12.44 3.93
CA ASN A 121 17.45 13.87 3.69
C ASN A 121 17.64 14.65 5.01
N LEU A 122 16.84 14.36 6.04
CA LEU A 122 16.96 14.98 7.36
C LEU A 122 18.21 14.52 8.12
N ALA A 123 18.61 13.25 7.95
CA ALA A 123 19.84 12.72 8.53
C ALA A 123 21.08 13.39 7.92
N ASP A 124 21.10 13.57 6.60
CA ASP A 124 22.17 14.28 5.89
C ASP A 124 22.26 15.74 6.36
N LEU A 125 21.13 16.44 6.46
CA LEU A 125 21.09 17.82 6.98
C LEU A 125 21.62 17.90 8.43
N LEU A 126 21.26 16.92 9.27
CA LEU A 126 21.75 16.87 10.65
C LEU A 126 23.27 16.67 10.73
N GLN A 127 23.84 15.83 9.86
CA GLN A 127 25.28 15.64 9.78
C GLN A 127 26.00 16.93 9.36
N HIS A 128 25.49 17.63 8.35
CA HIS A 128 26.06 18.91 7.90
C HIS A 128 26.07 19.96 9.02
N LEU A 129 24.96 20.09 9.77
CA LEU A 129 24.89 21.03 10.90
C LEU A 129 25.81 20.68 12.07
N GLN A 130 26.24 19.42 12.19
CA GLN A 130 27.19 18.98 13.21
C GLN A 130 28.66 19.12 12.75
N ALA A 131 28.89 19.22 11.44
CA ALA A 131 30.21 19.35 10.85
C ALA A 131 30.65 20.81 10.65
N GLU A 132 29.75 21.79 10.79
CA GLU A 132 30.11 23.21 10.74
C GLU A 132 31.06 23.56 11.91
N PRO A 133 32.31 23.95 11.65
CA PRO A 133 33.26 24.27 12.71
C PRO A 133 32.83 25.58 13.38
N THR A 134 32.77 25.57 14.71
CA THR A 134 32.76 26.78 15.54
C THR A 134 34.05 27.56 15.29
N THR A 135 34.08 28.36 14.23
CA THR A 135 35.22 29.20 13.88
C THR A 135 34.73 30.63 13.76
N GLY A 136 35.17 31.49 14.69
CA GLY A 136 35.07 32.95 14.55
C GLY A 136 34.35 33.69 15.68
N ALA A 137 34.91 33.67 16.89
CA ALA A 137 34.83 34.80 17.81
C ALA A 137 36.12 34.80 18.66
N GLN A 138 37.20 35.25 18.04
CA GLN A 138 38.33 35.88 18.74
C GLN A 138 38.12 37.39 18.67
#